data_AF-A0A7X4ANH1-F1
#
_entry.id   AF-A0A7X4ANH1-F1
#
_cell.length_a   1.000
_cell.length_b   1.000
_cell.length_c   1.000
_cell.angle_alpha   90.00
_cell.angle_beta   90.00
_cell.angle_gamma   90.00
#
_symmetry.space_group_name_H-M   'P 1'
#
loop_
_entity.id
_entity.type
_entity.pdbx_description
1 polymer ?
#
loop_
_entity_poly.entity_id
_entity_poly.type
_entity_poly.pdbx_seq_one_letter_code
_entity_poly.pdbx_strand_id
1 'polypeptide(L)'
;MTPKPSPICQEHNTEKVWQQTVFEYSEDGVSVQVQNVWAWVCPEGGEPSFTPETVDALIVTIRELIDVTKRAKKRQPALTEYAVAVG
;
A
#
# COMPACT_ATOMS: atom_id res chain seq x y z
N MET A 1 -24.49 -12.92 -6.01
CA MET A 1 -23.47 -12.27 -5.17
C MET A 1 -24.16 -11.83 -3.89
N THR A 2 -23.90 -12.50 -2.77
CA THR A 2 -24.44 -12.14 -1.45
C THR A 2 -23.79 -10.83 -1.01
N PRO A 3 -24.54 -9.80 -0.56
CA PRO A 3 -23.91 -8.59 -0.06
C PRO A 3 -23.06 -8.95 1.16
N LYS A 4 -21.73 -8.72 1.07
CA LYS A 4 -20.86 -8.84 2.24
C LYS A 4 -21.34 -7.79 3.26
N PRO A 5 -21.69 -8.19 4.50
CA PRO A 5 -22.17 -7.24 5.50
C PRO A 5 -21.08 -6.19 5.77
N SER A 6 -21.49 -4.94 5.96
CA SER A 6 -20.64 -3.83 6.40
C SER A 6 -19.98 -4.22 7.73
N PRO A 7 -18.64 -4.24 7.81
CA PRO A 7 -17.98 -4.44 9.10
C PRO A 7 -18.20 -3.21 9.98
N ILE A 8 -18.35 -3.44 11.28
CA ILE A 8 -18.45 -2.37 12.28
C ILE A 8 -17.02 -1.99 12.69
N CYS A 9 -16.73 -0.68 12.71
CA CYS A 9 -15.49 -0.19 13.31
C CYS A 9 -15.56 -0.43 14.83
N GLN A 10 -14.64 -1.23 15.38
CA GLN A 10 -14.64 -1.57 16.81
C GLN A 10 -14.35 -0.37 17.71
N GLU A 11 -13.64 0.65 17.21
CA GLU A 11 -13.28 1.84 17.98
C GLU A 11 -14.45 2.83 18.13
N HIS A 12 -15.20 3.04 17.04
CA HIS A 12 -16.28 4.04 16.97
C HIS A 12 -17.68 3.41 17.05
N ASN A 13 -17.78 2.07 17.00
CA ASN A 13 -19.03 1.31 16.95
C ASN A 13 -19.99 1.75 15.82
N THR A 14 -19.43 2.20 14.70
CA THR A 14 -20.17 2.69 13.53
C THR A 14 -19.97 1.78 12.32
N GLU A 15 -20.93 1.75 11.41
CA GLU A 15 -20.83 0.97 10.18
C GLU A 15 -19.77 1.59 9.25
N LYS A 16 -18.83 0.77 8.80
CA LYS A 16 -17.86 1.21 7.79
C LYS A 16 -18.56 1.40 6.45
N VAL A 17 -18.10 2.40 5.70
CA VAL A 17 -18.62 2.73 4.37
C VAL A 17 -17.71 2.14 3.29
N TRP A 18 -18.30 1.59 2.23
CA TRP A 18 -17.54 1.10 1.09
C TRP A 18 -17.09 2.28 0.23
N GLN A 19 -15.80 2.60 0.27
CA GLN A 19 -15.23 3.71 -0.49
C GLN A 19 -13.80 3.42 -0.96
N GLN A 20 -13.32 4.25 -1.89
CA GLN A 20 -11.95 4.21 -2.36
C GLN A 20 -11.03 4.87 -1.34
N THR A 21 -9.89 4.24 -1.08
CA THR A 21 -8.86 4.74 -0.17
C THR A 21 -7.46 4.37 -0.69
N VAL A 22 -6.44 4.75 0.07
CA VAL A 22 -5.05 4.43 -0.21
C VAL A 22 -4.67 3.18 0.59
N PHE A 23 -4.07 2.21 -0.10
CA PHE A 23 -3.41 1.08 0.54
C PHE A 23 -1.92 1.40 0.66
N GLU A 24 -1.40 1.41 1.88
CA GLU A 24 0.01 1.61 2.15
C GLU A 24 0.63 0.32 2.66
N TYR A 25 1.78 -0.05 2.08
CA TYR A 25 2.60 -1.16 2.54
C TYR A 25 4.05 -0.71 2.63
N SER A 26 4.67 -0.94 3.78
CA SER A 26 6.07 -0.61 4.00
C SER A 26 6.83 -1.84 4.49
N GLU A 27 7.98 -2.10 3.88
CA GLU A 27 8.85 -3.21 4.24
C GLU A 27 10.31 -2.84 3.93
N ASP A 28 11.22 -3.11 4.89
CA ASP A 28 12.66 -2.89 4.73
C ASP A 28 13.04 -1.47 4.23
N GLY A 29 12.29 -0.45 4.65
CA GLY A 29 12.53 0.95 4.29
C GLY A 29 12.12 1.31 2.86
N VAL A 30 11.32 0.48 2.18
CA VAL A 30 10.62 0.80 0.94
C VAL A 30 9.12 0.89 1.25
N SER A 31 8.51 2.01 0.91
CA SER A 31 7.07 2.23 1.06
C SER A 31 6.39 2.26 -0.30
N VAL A 32 5.32 1.49 -0.45
CA VAL A 32 4.48 1.45 -1.65
C VAL A 32 3.09 1.92 -1.27
N GLN A 33 2.60 2.92 -2.00
CA GLN A 33 1.24 3.43 -1.86
C GLN A 33 0.46 3.13 -3.14
N VAL A 34 -0.65 2.42 -2.98
CA VAL A 34 -1.59 2.11 -4.07
C VAL A 34 -2.84 2.95 -3.86
N GLN A 35 -3.10 3.86 -4.79
CA GLN A 35 -4.29 4.72 -4.75
C GLN A 35 -5.53 3.99 -5.29
N ASN A 36 -6.72 4.52 -4.97
CA ASN A 36 -8.00 4.07 -5.52
C ASN A 36 -8.37 2.61 -5.19
N VAL A 37 -7.92 2.10 -4.05
CA VAL A 37 -8.24 0.75 -3.58
C VAL A 37 -9.58 0.78 -2.84
N TRP A 38 -10.50 -0.10 -3.23
CA TRP A 38 -11.79 -0.22 -2.54
C TRP A 38 -11.64 -0.94 -1.19
N ALA A 39 -12.17 -0.33 -0.15
CA ALA A 39 -12.16 -0.85 1.21
C ALA A 39 -13.36 -0.39 2.02
N TRP A 40 -13.60 -1.07 3.13
CA TRP A 40 -14.51 -0.60 4.16
C TRP A 40 -13.79 0.41 5.04
N VAL A 41 -14.18 1.68 4.99
CA VAL A 41 -13.49 2.74 5.74
C VAL A 41 -14.40 3.26 6.84
N CYS A 42 -13.85 3.43 8.03
CA CYS A 42 -14.56 4.08 9.12
C CYS A 42 -14.79 5.57 8.78
N PRO A 43 -16.02 6.09 8.81
CA PRO A 43 -16.28 7.50 8.51
C PRO A 43 -15.68 8.45 9.55
N GLU A 44 -15.51 8.01 10.80
CA GLU A 44 -14.97 8.86 11.88
C GLU A 44 -13.44 8.79 11.98
N GLY A 45 -12.86 7.58 12.11
CA GLY A 45 -11.41 7.40 12.26
C GLY A 45 -10.63 7.24 10.95
N GLY A 46 -11.30 7.09 9.79
CA GLY A 46 -10.63 6.85 8.51
C GLY A 46 -9.95 5.47 8.39
N GLU A 47 -10.10 4.58 9.39
CA GLU A 47 -9.46 3.27 9.42
C GLU A 47 -9.99 2.36 8.29
N PRO A 48 -9.14 1.97 7.33
CA PRO A 48 -9.53 1.11 6.24
C PRO A 48 -9.48 -0.37 6.64
N SER A 49 -10.48 -1.14 6.21
CA SER A 49 -10.54 -2.59 6.29
C SER A 49 -10.69 -3.16 4.89
N PHE A 50 -9.60 -3.75 4.41
CA PHE A 50 -9.54 -4.38 3.10
C PHE A 50 -10.04 -5.82 3.18
N THR A 51 -10.59 -6.32 2.07
CA THR A 51 -10.96 -7.74 1.99
C THR A 51 -9.71 -8.59 1.78
N PRO A 52 -9.65 -9.84 2.30
CA PRO A 52 -8.48 -10.71 2.13
C PRO A 52 -8.13 -10.90 0.65
N GLU A 53 -9.13 -11.09 -0.21
CA GLU A 53 -8.95 -11.20 -1.67
C GLU A 53 -8.22 -9.98 -2.27
N THR A 54 -8.56 -8.77 -1.84
CA THR A 54 -7.90 -7.54 -2.29
C THR A 54 -6.47 -7.44 -1.77
N VAL A 55 -6.25 -7.80 -0.49
CA VAL A 55 -4.92 -7.77 0.13
C VAL A 55 -4.00 -8.80 -0.52
N ASP A 56 -4.47 -10.03 -0.73
CA ASP A 56 -3.71 -11.09 -1.39
C ASP A 56 -3.31 -10.72 -2.81
N ALA A 57 -4.20 -10.07 -3.58
CA ALA A 57 -3.86 -9.58 -4.91
C ALA A 57 -2.79 -8.48 -4.86
N LEU A 58 -2.94 -7.50 -3.96
CA LEU A 58 -2.01 -6.38 -3.84
C LEU A 58 -0.65 -6.80 -3.29
N ILE A 59 -0.61 -7.69 -2.28
CA ILE A 59 0.63 -8.06 -1.60
C ILE A 59 1.59 -8.82 -2.53
N VAL A 60 1.07 -9.64 -3.44
CA VAL A 60 1.89 -10.36 -4.43
C VAL A 60 2.63 -9.36 -5.31
N THR A 61 1.90 -8.41 -5.91
CA THR A 61 2.49 -7.39 -6.79
C THR A 61 3.42 -6.45 -6.04
N ILE A 62 3.04 -6.03 -4.83
CA ILE A 62 3.86 -5.12 -4.02
C ILE A 62 5.19 -5.78 -3.62
N ARG A 63 5.18 -7.07 -3.26
CA ARG A 63 6.41 -7.80 -2.94
C ARG A 63 7.34 -7.92 -4.13
N GLU A 64 6.82 -8.16 -5.33
CA GLU A 64 7.64 -8.18 -6.55
C GLU A 64 8.28 -6.81 -6.81
N LEU A 65 7.52 -5.71 -6.66
CA LEU A 65 8.05 -4.35 -6.78
C LEU A 65 9.15 -4.09 -5.76
N ILE A 66 8.92 -4.45 -4.49
CA ILE A 66 9.90 -4.27 -3.42
C ILE A 66 11.16 -5.09 -3.67
N ASP A 67 11.06 -6.33 -4.15
CA ASP A 67 12.23 -7.14 -4.50
C ASP A 67 13.06 -6.49 -5.62
N VAL A 68 12.40 -5.99 -6.68
CA VAL A 68 13.07 -5.25 -7.75
C VAL A 68 13.75 -3.98 -7.21
N THR A 69 13.06 -3.21 -6.39
CA THR A 69 13.61 -1.99 -5.76
C THR A 69 14.79 -2.34 -4.85
N LYS A 70 14.71 -3.40 -4.06
CA LYS A 70 15.82 -3.91 -3.21
C LYS A 70 17.02 -4.30 -4.07
N ARG A 71 16.82 -5.03 -5.17
CA ARG A 71 17.90 -5.39 -6.11
C ARG A 71 18.53 -4.16 -6.74
N ALA A 72 17.74 -3.17 -7.16
CA ALA A 72 18.24 -1.91 -7.70
C ALA A 72 19.08 -1.15 -6.67
N LYS A 73 18.60 -1.04 -5.42
CA LYS A 73 19.32 -0.41 -4.30
C LYS A 73 20.64 -1.13 -3.98
N LYS A 74 20.64 -2.48 -3.97
CA LYS A 74 21.86 -3.28 -3.78
C LYS A 74 22.86 -3.16 -4.94
N ARG A 75 22.37 -2.89 -6.16
CA ARG A 75 23.22 -2.63 -7.34
C ARG A 75 23.81 -1.21 -7.34
N GLN A 76 23.27 -0.31 -6.52
CA GLN A 76 23.65 1.11 -6.48
C GLN A 76 24.88 1.54 -5.67
N PRO A 77 25.74 0.71 -5.02
CA PRO A 77 26.91 1.27 -4.33
C PRO A 77 28.08 1.65 -5.27
N ALA A 78 27.95 1.51 -6.60
CA ALA A 78 29.08 1.67 -7.54
C ALA A 78 28.88 2.69 -8.68
N LEU A 79 27.78 3.44 -8.71
CA LEU A 79 27.66 4.58 -9.63
C LEU A 79 28.16 5.85 -8.92
N THR A 80 29.48 5.92 -8.76
CA THR A 80 30.20 7.16 -8.47
C THR A 80 29.79 8.19 -9.52
N GLU A 81 29.05 9.21 -9.12
CA GLU A 81 28.74 10.36 -9.97
C GLU A 81 30.06 11.09 -10.29
N TYR A 82 30.52 11.01 -11.54
CA TYR A 82 31.55 11.93 -12.04
C TYR A 82 30.85 13.22 -12.44
N ALA A 83 30.79 14.19 -11.53
CA ALA A 83 30.45 15.56 -11.88
C ALA A 83 31.63 16.19 -12.64
N VAL A 84 31.56 16.17 -13.98
CA VAL A 84 32.48 16.95 -14.82
C VAL A 84 31.87 18.34 -14.98
N ALA A 85 32.39 19.32 -14.23
CA ALA A 85 32.13 20.72 -14.52
C ALA A 85 32.94 21.11 -15.76
N VAL A 86 32.25 21.52 -16.82
CA VAL A 86 32.84 22.29 -17.91
C VAL A 86 32.67 23.77 -17.58
N GLY A 87 33.80 24.44 -17.33
CA GLY A 87 33.95 25.88 -17.15
C GLY A 87 35.27 26.34 -17.74
#